data_AF-K0TAR0-F1
#
_entry.id   AF-K0TAR0-F1
#
_cell.length_a   1.000
_cell.length_b   1.000
_cell.length_c   1.000
_cell.angle_alpha   90.00
_cell.angle_beta   90.00
_cell.angle_gamma   90.00
#
_symmetry.space_group_name_H-M   'P 1'
#
loop_
_entity.id
_entity.type
_entity.pdbx_description
1 polymer ?
#
loop_
_entity_poly.entity_id
_entity_poly.type
_entity_poly.pdbx_seq_one_letter_code
_entity_poly.pdbx_strand_id
1 'polypeptide(L)'
;MFERRYADFNYLAFISDNDQGDKTGGNVTFSNMQLITDLDSCLEPLGFEFTFDDCSIENVLSAVEEKLIDESCANTDPLLELMALFDATQEMEVYKTIQKTCASAYGPHAYDFTRYLSNEGQLYASSNVFTYPDHHALKNCDIGAAMCCFVTHKDAPLESPAASSPNAEMCYTDIEYSRYSAHVRKGFSVYGEDGTDDVMCHGFAWGTDHGSVDAALAGNALFKIGFMSDFYTSGNIEQVPAVPLCGCIDRMPVVTNAKCSNAVATGSTVVFKYDTALKDLTASFTLGEDGITYGDCGGENLIDHYKTLAADGKADDVAVAYMESRIVGEGGCSAATSAFLGSKYELEFA
;
A
#
# COMPACT_ATOMS: atom_id res chain seq x y z
N MET A 1 18.94 37.39 17.77
CA MET A 1 18.47 38.69 17.22
C MET A 1 17.81 38.34 15.89
N PHE A 2 16.67 37.64 15.94
CA PHE A 2 15.30 38.21 15.88
C PHE A 2 15.16 39.01 14.56
N GLU A 3 14.34 38.66 13.57
CA GLU A 3 13.07 37.93 13.55
C GLU A 3 12.96 37.04 12.30
N ARG A 4 12.38 35.84 12.48
CA ARG A 4 11.80 35.01 11.42
C ARG A 4 10.64 35.81 10.82
N ARG A 5 10.84 36.35 9.63
CA ARG A 5 9.74 36.84 8.79
C ARG A 5 9.01 35.62 8.23
N TYR A 6 8.05 35.10 9.00
CA TYR A 6 6.83 34.62 8.37
C TYR A 6 6.31 35.81 7.57
N ALA A 7 6.39 35.71 6.24
CA ALA A 7 5.84 36.72 5.38
C ALA A 7 4.34 36.81 5.70
N ASP A 8 3.95 37.96 6.22
CA ASP A 8 2.60 38.33 6.61
C ASP A 8 1.60 37.82 5.56
N PHE A 9 0.72 36.91 5.97
CA PHE A 9 -0.60 36.83 5.36
C PHE A 9 -1.28 38.17 5.63
N ASN A 10 -1.10 39.13 4.73
CA ASN A 10 -1.65 40.47 4.93
C ASN A 10 -3.18 40.46 4.80
N TYR A 11 -3.75 39.49 4.08
CA TYR A 11 -5.18 39.39 3.84
C TYR A 11 -5.61 37.92 3.66
N LEU A 12 -6.56 37.47 4.47
CA LEU A 12 -7.42 36.33 4.17
C LEU A 12 -8.69 36.90 3.52
N ALA A 13 -8.83 36.70 2.21
CA ALA A 13 -9.94 37.27 1.45
C ALA A 13 -10.97 36.19 1.14
N PHE A 14 -12.19 36.37 1.65
CA PHE A 14 -13.33 35.57 1.25
C PHE A 14 -14.04 36.29 0.09
N ILE A 15 -14.00 35.69 -1.10
CA ILE A 15 -14.62 36.25 -2.30
C ILE A 15 -15.83 35.38 -2.65
N SER A 16 -16.99 36.00 -2.72
CA SER A 16 -18.20 35.38 -3.24
C SER A 16 -18.39 35.80 -4.69
N ASP A 17 -18.66 34.83 -5.54
CA ASP A 17 -19.20 35.04 -6.88
C ASP A 17 -20.53 34.30 -6.93
N ASN A 18 -21.64 35.02 -7.09
CA ASN A 18 -22.91 34.41 -7.40
C ASN A 18 -23.68 35.28 -8.39
N ASP A 19 -23.15 35.35 -9.61
CA ASP A 19 -23.70 36.27 -10.61
C ASP A 19 -24.00 35.54 -11.94
N GLN A 20 -25.14 34.82 -12.01
CA GLN A 20 -26.00 34.92 -13.18
C GLN A 20 -27.15 35.89 -12.87
N GLY A 21 -27.02 37.15 -13.32
CA GLY A 21 -28.17 38.03 -13.61
C GLY A 21 -28.49 39.19 -12.67
N ASP A 22 -28.08 39.20 -11.38
CA ASP A 22 -28.30 40.33 -10.46
C ASP A 22 -27.12 40.56 -9.52
N LYS A 23 -26.57 41.79 -9.53
CA LYS A 23 -25.37 42.20 -8.76
C LYS A 23 -25.68 43.02 -7.52
N THR A 24 -26.95 43.09 -7.11
CA THR A 24 -27.41 44.05 -6.10
C THR A 24 -27.58 43.46 -4.69
N GLY A 25 -27.40 42.15 -4.52
CA GLY A 25 -27.43 41.53 -3.19
C GLY A 25 -27.13 40.04 -3.18
N GLY A 26 -25.89 39.67 -2.84
CA GLY A 26 -25.53 38.33 -2.39
C GLY A 26 -25.36 38.34 -0.86
N ASN A 27 -26.12 37.50 -0.15
CA ASN A 27 -25.87 37.25 1.27
C ASN A 27 -24.93 36.05 1.38
N VAL A 28 -23.76 36.29 1.96
CA VAL A 28 -22.71 35.27 2.13
C VAL A 28 -22.45 35.14 3.61
N THR A 29 -22.64 33.93 4.14
CA THR A 29 -22.38 33.65 5.55
C THR A 29 -21.17 32.75 5.63
N PHE A 30 -20.07 33.29 6.16
CA PHE A 30 -18.95 32.50 6.66
C PHE A 30 -19.11 32.37 8.17
N SER A 31 -19.26 31.16 8.67
CA SER A 31 -19.41 30.86 10.10
C SER A 31 -18.43 29.76 10.52
N ASN A 32 -18.08 29.70 11.80
CA ASN A 32 -17.15 28.72 12.38
C ASN A 32 -15.69 28.83 11.88
N MET A 33 -15.19 30.04 11.65
CA MET A 33 -13.78 30.25 11.28
C MET A 33 -12.92 30.54 12.52
N GLN A 34 -11.80 29.83 12.65
CA GLN A 34 -10.81 30.05 13.69
C GLN A 34 -9.43 30.26 13.05
N LEU A 35 -8.72 31.32 13.45
CA LEU A 35 -7.36 31.62 13.00
C LEU A 35 -6.44 31.51 14.21
N ILE A 36 -5.54 30.53 14.18
CA ILE A 36 -4.61 30.27 15.27
C ILE A 36 -3.22 30.71 14.80
N THR A 37 -2.60 31.60 15.56
CA THR A 37 -1.35 32.30 15.17
C THR A 37 -0.14 31.83 15.95
N ASP A 38 -0.36 31.19 17.09
CA ASP A 38 0.63 30.43 17.85
C ASP A 38 -0.06 29.13 18.26
N LEU A 39 0.50 28.01 17.85
CA LEU A 39 -0.03 26.69 18.12
C LEU A 39 0.96 25.98 19.06
N ASP A 40 0.67 26.06 20.36
CA ASP A 40 1.43 25.36 21.38
C ASP A 40 0.82 23.97 21.59
N SER A 41 1.67 22.94 21.57
CA SER A 41 1.24 21.56 21.81
C SER A 41 0.94 21.37 23.30
N CYS A 42 -0.25 20.84 23.60
CA CYS A 42 -0.65 20.48 24.95
C CYS A 42 0.16 19.29 25.49
N LEU A 43 0.48 18.33 24.61
CA LEU A 43 1.14 17.07 24.94
C LEU A 43 2.67 17.16 24.91
N GLU A 44 3.28 18.14 24.25
CA GLU A 44 4.74 18.32 24.21
C GLU A 44 5.38 18.32 25.62
N PRO A 45 4.88 19.05 26.63
CA PRO A 45 5.46 19.02 27.96
C PRO A 45 5.14 17.75 28.76
N LEU A 46 4.08 17.01 28.39
CA LEU A 46 3.57 15.86 29.15
C LEU A 46 4.18 14.54 28.69
N GLY A 47 4.42 14.40 27.38
CA GLY A 47 4.78 13.13 26.78
C GLY A 47 3.59 12.21 26.64
N PHE A 48 3.73 11.19 25.81
CA PHE A 48 2.71 10.15 25.67
C PHE A 48 3.33 8.83 25.20
N GLU A 49 2.62 7.75 25.50
CA GLU A 49 2.96 6.40 25.09
C GLU A 49 1.65 5.68 24.80
N PHE A 50 1.52 5.14 23.60
CA PHE A 50 0.36 4.41 23.12
C PHE A 50 0.78 3.02 22.69
N THR A 51 -0.11 2.04 22.88
CA THR A 51 0.11 0.67 22.44
C THR A 51 -1.01 0.28 21.48
N PHE A 52 -0.62 -0.23 20.32
CA PHE A 52 -1.52 -0.62 19.25
C PHE A 52 -1.22 -2.05 18.77
N ASP A 53 -2.21 -2.69 18.18
CA ASP A 53 -1.98 -3.90 17.37
C ASP A 53 -1.48 -3.51 15.97
N ASP A 54 -1.91 -2.34 15.46
CA ASP A 54 -1.54 -1.79 14.15
C ASP A 54 -1.22 -0.29 14.26
N CYS A 55 -0.07 0.15 13.73
CA CYS A 55 0.39 1.53 13.82
C CYS A 55 -0.07 2.32 12.59
N SER A 56 -1.39 2.47 12.44
CA SER A 56 -1.98 3.29 11.37
C SER A 56 -2.10 4.75 11.79
N ILE A 57 -2.21 5.65 10.81
CA ILE A 57 -2.51 7.07 11.05
C ILE A 57 -3.77 7.21 11.90
N GLU A 58 -4.83 6.47 11.56
CA GLU A 58 -6.13 6.53 12.25
C GLU A 58 -6.02 6.14 13.74
N ASN A 59 -5.32 5.06 14.05
CA ASN A 59 -5.14 4.60 15.43
C ASN A 59 -4.34 5.61 16.26
N VAL A 60 -3.30 6.23 15.66
CA VAL A 60 -2.50 7.25 16.33
C VAL A 60 -3.32 8.51 16.58
N LEU A 61 -4.05 9.01 15.59
CA LEU A 61 -4.90 10.20 15.74
C LEU A 61 -5.99 9.98 16.81
N SER A 62 -6.63 8.82 16.80
CA SER A 62 -7.65 8.45 17.79
C SER A 62 -7.08 8.43 19.22
N ALA A 63 -5.90 7.82 19.40
CA ALA A 63 -5.25 7.79 20.73
C ALA A 63 -4.77 9.17 21.21
N VAL A 64 -4.34 10.03 20.28
CA VAL A 64 -4.00 11.42 20.61
C VAL A 64 -5.25 12.19 21.04
N GLU A 65 -6.38 12.03 20.35
CA GLU A 65 -7.64 12.67 20.72
C GLU A 65 -8.08 12.25 22.14
N GLU A 66 -8.08 10.95 22.44
CA GLU A 66 -8.38 10.45 23.78
C GLU A 66 -7.44 11.04 24.83
N LYS A 67 -6.14 11.11 24.52
CA LYS A 67 -5.14 11.67 25.44
C LYS A 67 -5.34 13.16 25.69
N LEU A 68 -5.74 13.93 24.67
CA LEU A 68 -6.07 15.35 24.81
C LEU A 68 -7.28 15.56 25.73
N ILE A 69 -8.29 14.70 25.63
CA ILE A 69 -9.47 14.72 26.50
C ILE A 69 -9.07 14.41 27.95
N ASP A 70 -8.27 13.37 28.16
CA ASP A 70 -7.81 12.95 29.50
C ASP A 70 -6.98 14.02 30.20
N GLU A 71 -6.11 14.71 29.46
CA GLU A 71 -5.28 15.81 29.98
C GLU A 71 -6.03 17.15 30.06
N SER A 72 -7.33 17.17 29.72
CA SER A 72 -8.18 18.36 29.74
C SER A 72 -7.62 19.52 28.90
N CYS A 73 -7.03 19.20 27.75
CA CYS A 73 -6.49 20.18 26.81
C CYS A 73 -7.60 21.08 26.26
N ALA A 74 -7.27 22.34 25.99
CA ALA A 74 -8.25 23.33 25.51
C ALA A 74 -8.75 23.01 24.08
N ASN A 75 -7.92 22.35 23.29
CA ASN A 75 -8.24 21.83 21.98
C ASN A 75 -8.07 20.31 21.98
N THR A 76 -9.05 19.61 21.43
CA THR A 76 -9.06 18.14 21.33
C THR A 76 -8.87 17.66 19.88
N ASP A 77 -8.60 18.57 18.95
CA ASP A 77 -8.26 18.22 17.56
C ASP A 77 -6.86 17.57 17.52
N PRO A 78 -6.76 16.26 17.24
CA PRO A 78 -5.49 15.54 17.28
C PRO A 78 -4.55 15.99 16.16
N LEU A 79 -5.08 16.38 15.00
CA LEU A 79 -4.27 16.81 13.87
C LEU A 79 -3.60 18.14 14.21
N LEU A 80 -4.37 19.07 14.76
CA LEU A 80 -3.87 20.38 15.14
C LEU A 80 -2.86 20.28 16.30
N GLU A 81 -3.10 19.40 17.27
CA GLU A 81 -2.11 19.08 18.32
C GLU A 81 -0.79 18.57 17.74
N LEU A 82 -0.85 17.60 16.82
CA LEU A 82 0.36 17.04 16.20
C LEU A 82 1.05 18.04 15.26
N MET A 83 0.30 18.96 14.63
CA MET A 83 0.90 20.05 13.88
C MET A 83 1.76 20.95 14.78
N ALA A 84 1.27 21.25 15.98
CA ALA A 84 2.05 22.00 16.98
C ALA A 84 3.27 21.20 17.44
N LEU A 85 3.07 19.93 17.77
CA LEU A 85 4.13 19.06 18.30
C LEU A 85 5.27 18.87 17.30
N PHE A 86 4.95 18.76 16.01
CA PHE A 86 5.92 18.51 14.94
C PHE A 86 6.45 19.78 14.27
N ASP A 87 5.99 20.98 14.68
CA ASP A 87 6.23 22.24 13.97
C ASP A 87 5.84 22.13 12.48
N ALA A 88 4.74 21.42 12.21
CA ALA A 88 4.27 21.12 10.86
C ALA A 88 3.36 22.22 10.33
N THR A 89 3.53 22.55 9.05
CA THR A 89 2.75 23.61 8.38
C THR A 89 1.57 23.06 7.59
N GLN A 90 1.56 21.76 7.33
CA GLN A 90 0.54 21.07 6.57
C GLN A 90 0.20 19.74 7.21
N GLU A 91 -1.07 19.36 7.14
CA GLU A 91 -1.58 18.05 7.58
C GLU A 91 -0.80 16.87 7.00
N MET A 92 -0.40 16.95 5.72
CA MET A 92 0.41 15.92 5.07
C MET A 92 1.78 15.69 5.72
N GLU A 93 2.35 16.69 6.40
CA GLU A 93 3.61 16.53 7.14
C GLU A 93 3.40 15.73 8.43
N VAL A 94 2.25 15.90 9.08
CA VAL A 94 1.84 15.08 10.24
C VAL A 94 1.70 13.62 9.83
N TYR A 95 0.95 13.35 8.76
CA TYR A 95 0.74 11.98 8.27
C TYR A 95 2.05 11.29 7.90
N LYS A 96 2.94 11.99 7.18
CA LYS A 96 4.27 11.45 6.86
C LYS A 96 5.11 11.19 8.10
N THR A 97 5.00 12.02 9.13
CA THR A 97 5.75 11.85 10.38
C THR A 97 5.27 10.63 11.16
N ILE A 98 3.95 10.45 11.29
CA ILE A 98 3.35 9.26 11.89
C ILE A 98 3.79 8.01 11.11
N GLN A 99 3.58 8.00 9.79
CA GLN A 99 3.97 6.90 8.90
C GLN A 99 5.43 6.51 9.04
N LYS A 100 6.33 7.49 8.98
CA LYS A 100 7.76 7.25 9.08
C LYS A 100 8.14 6.67 10.44
N THR A 101 7.51 7.15 11.50
CA THR A 101 7.76 6.66 12.86
C THR A 101 7.26 5.23 13.01
N CYS A 102 6.01 4.95 12.63
CA CYS A 102 5.44 3.61 12.62
C CYS A 102 6.28 2.64 11.75
N ALA A 103 6.62 3.03 10.52
CA ALA A 103 7.45 2.23 9.62
C ALA A 103 8.83 1.91 10.21
N SER A 104 9.41 2.85 10.97
CA SER A 104 10.71 2.65 11.62
C SER A 104 10.68 1.58 12.70
N ALA A 105 9.51 1.29 13.30
CA ALA A 105 9.35 0.26 14.32
C ALA A 105 9.69 -1.14 13.80
N TYR A 106 9.46 -1.38 12.51
CA TYR A 106 9.68 -2.68 11.86
C TYR A 106 11.11 -2.84 11.34
N GLY A 107 11.83 -1.73 11.12
CA GLY A 107 13.20 -1.73 10.59
C GLY A 107 14.21 -2.58 11.38
N PRO A 108 14.25 -2.52 12.73
CA PRO A 108 15.14 -3.37 13.54
C PRO A 108 14.92 -4.88 13.37
N HIS A 109 13.73 -5.27 12.92
CA HIS A 109 13.35 -6.66 12.70
C HIS A 109 13.43 -7.07 11.23
N ALA A 110 13.82 -6.17 10.33
CA ALA A 110 13.77 -6.37 8.89
C ALA A 110 15.02 -7.10 8.39
N TYR A 111 14.85 -8.34 7.91
CA TYR A 111 15.94 -9.14 7.33
C TYR A 111 15.97 -8.98 5.80
N ASP A 112 17.17 -9.13 5.24
CA ASP A 112 17.38 -9.15 3.79
C ASP A 112 17.15 -10.56 3.23
N PHE A 113 16.14 -10.67 2.37
CA PHE A 113 15.73 -11.87 1.64
C PHE A 113 16.89 -12.57 0.93
N THR A 114 17.84 -11.83 0.35
CA THR A 114 18.89 -12.40 -0.51
C THR A 114 19.89 -13.27 0.25
N ARG A 115 19.92 -13.17 1.58
CA ARG A 115 20.93 -13.83 2.42
C ARG A 115 20.51 -15.24 2.90
N TYR A 116 19.24 -15.63 2.78
CA TYR A 116 18.71 -16.83 3.47
C TYR A 116 17.82 -17.76 2.63
N LEU A 117 18.17 -17.99 1.36
CA LEU A 117 17.51 -18.98 0.49
C LEU A 117 17.88 -20.45 0.84
N SER A 118 17.60 -20.89 2.07
CA SER A 118 17.80 -22.29 2.51
C SER A 118 16.56 -22.83 3.24
N ASN A 119 16.53 -24.14 3.56
CA ASN A 119 15.43 -24.78 4.30
C ASN A 119 15.11 -24.12 5.66
N GLU A 120 15.99 -23.29 6.22
CA GLU A 120 15.71 -22.51 7.42
C GLU A 120 14.78 -21.31 7.16
N GLY A 121 14.58 -20.90 5.89
CA GLY A 121 13.84 -19.70 5.50
C GLY A 121 12.40 -19.65 6.01
N GLN A 122 11.73 -20.80 6.16
CA GLN A 122 10.38 -20.87 6.73
C GLN A 122 10.34 -20.49 8.20
N LEU A 123 11.29 -20.99 9.00
CA LEU A 123 11.40 -20.66 10.43
C LEU A 123 11.78 -19.19 10.64
N TYR A 124 12.60 -18.63 9.74
CA TYR A 124 12.96 -17.22 9.78
C TYR A 124 11.79 -16.32 9.36
N ALA A 125 11.06 -16.67 8.31
CA ALA A 125 9.91 -15.90 7.83
C ALA A 125 8.71 -15.93 8.78
N SER A 126 8.65 -16.89 9.72
CA SER A 126 7.65 -16.93 10.79
C SER A 126 8.10 -16.21 12.07
N SER A 127 9.38 -15.88 12.21
CA SER A 127 9.93 -15.26 13.44
C SER A 127 10.49 -13.85 13.23
N ASN A 128 10.57 -13.38 11.98
CA ASN A 128 11.14 -12.09 11.65
C ASN A 128 10.40 -11.41 10.50
N VAL A 129 10.39 -10.08 10.53
CA VAL A 129 9.88 -9.26 9.43
C VAL A 129 10.89 -9.28 8.29
N PHE A 130 10.42 -9.43 7.06
CA PHE A 130 11.26 -9.37 5.87
C PHE A 130 11.11 -8.03 5.19
N THR A 131 12.26 -7.43 4.87
CA THR A 131 12.28 -6.19 4.10
C THR A 131 11.70 -6.46 2.72
N TYR A 132 10.78 -5.62 2.30
CA TYR A 132 10.29 -5.67 0.93
C TYR A 132 11.44 -5.36 -0.05
N PRO A 133 11.69 -6.18 -1.10
CA PRO A 133 12.91 -6.05 -1.89
C PRO A 133 13.03 -4.72 -2.66
N ASP A 134 14.19 -4.07 -2.57
CA ASP A 134 14.54 -2.96 -3.47
C ASP A 134 14.95 -3.50 -4.85
N HIS A 135 13.95 -3.87 -5.64
CA HIS A 135 14.12 -4.39 -6.99
C HIS A 135 13.22 -3.64 -7.96
N HIS A 136 13.63 -3.46 -9.22
CA HIS A 136 12.87 -2.64 -10.19
C HIS A 136 11.43 -3.13 -10.43
N ALA A 137 11.18 -4.42 -10.24
CA ALA A 137 9.86 -5.04 -10.34
C ALA A 137 8.98 -4.83 -9.10
N LEU A 138 9.58 -4.55 -7.95
CA LEU A 138 8.93 -4.54 -6.64
C LEU A 138 9.03 -3.18 -5.92
N LYS A 139 9.86 -2.25 -6.37
CA LYS A 139 9.92 -0.91 -5.77
C LYS A 139 8.76 -0.03 -6.25
N ASN A 140 8.32 0.91 -5.41
CA ASN A 140 7.23 1.85 -5.71
C ASN A 140 5.93 1.11 -6.10
N CYS A 141 5.50 0.17 -5.26
CA CYS A 141 4.16 -0.42 -5.38
C CYS A 141 3.15 0.50 -4.68
N ASP A 142 2.89 1.68 -5.25
CA ASP A 142 2.11 2.72 -4.58
C ASP A 142 0.64 2.31 -4.35
N ILE A 143 0.14 1.37 -5.16
CA ILE A 143 -1.19 0.77 -5.02
C ILE A 143 -1.26 -0.22 -3.84
N GLY A 144 -0.15 -0.62 -3.23
CA GLY A 144 -0.18 -1.59 -2.12
C GLY A 144 -0.59 -3.00 -2.55
N ALA A 145 -0.23 -3.42 -3.77
CA ALA A 145 -0.50 -4.77 -4.26
C ALA A 145 0.63 -5.30 -5.14
N ALA A 146 0.89 -6.60 -5.00
CA ALA A 146 1.86 -7.32 -5.83
C ALA A 146 1.33 -8.72 -6.17
N MET A 147 1.80 -9.23 -7.30
CA MET A 147 1.35 -10.50 -7.85
C MET A 147 2.54 -11.26 -8.45
N CYS A 148 2.49 -12.58 -8.35
CA CYS A 148 3.35 -13.51 -9.04
C CYS A 148 2.52 -14.30 -10.05
N CYS A 149 3.00 -14.45 -11.28
CA CYS A 149 2.32 -15.24 -12.31
C CYS A 149 3.29 -16.23 -12.95
N PHE A 150 2.84 -17.48 -13.01
CA PHE A 150 3.62 -18.61 -13.51
C PHE A 150 2.92 -19.23 -14.71
N VAL A 151 3.71 -19.63 -15.71
CA VAL A 151 3.19 -20.24 -16.95
C VAL A 151 3.50 -21.73 -17.04
N THR A 152 4.41 -22.25 -16.22
CA THR A 152 4.75 -23.67 -16.20
C THR A 152 5.11 -24.17 -14.80
N HIS A 153 5.36 -25.47 -14.68
CA HIS A 153 5.90 -26.07 -13.47
C HIS A 153 6.99 -27.10 -13.83
N LYS A 154 7.84 -27.44 -12.87
CA LYS A 154 9.02 -28.31 -13.05
C LYS A 154 8.73 -29.68 -13.67
N ASP A 155 7.51 -30.18 -13.51
CA ASP A 155 7.07 -31.50 -13.97
C ASP A 155 6.17 -31.41 -15.22
N ALA A 156 6.01 -30.21 -15.81
CA ALA A 156 5.16 -30.00 -16.98
C ALA A 156 5.72 -30.68 -18.24
N PRO A 157 4.87 -31.30 -19.07
CA PRO A 157 5.29 -31.82 -20.37
C PRO A 157 5.83 -30.71 -21.29
N LEU A 158 6.97 -30.92 -21.93
CA LEU A 158 7.59 -29.94 -22.84
C LEU A 158 6.68 -29.51 -24.00
N GLU A 159 5.82 -30.41 -24.48
CA GLU A 159 4.91 -30.16 -25.61
C GLU A 159 3.62 -29.44 -25.19
N SER A 160 3.37 -29.30 -23.88
CA SER A 160 2.20 -28.64 -23.31
C SER A 160 2.53 -28.09 -21.92
N PRO A 161 3.46 -27.12 -21.84
CA PRO A 161 3.81 -26.49 -20.57
C PRO A 161 2.58 -25.75 -20.03
N ALA A 162 2.28 -25.96 -18.75
CA ALA A 162 1.19 -25.30 -18.04
C ALA A 162 1.56 -25.17 -16.57
N ALA A 163 1.08 -24.13 -15.90
CA ALA A 163 1.30 -23.96 -14.47
C ALA A 163 0.65 -25.09 -13.67
N SER A 164 1.13 -25.34 -12.45
CA SER A 164 0.43 -26.20 -11.50
C SER A 164 -0.81 -25.47 -10.99
N SER A 165 -1.99 -26.06 -11.19
CA SER A 165 -3.28 -25.51 -10.78
C SER A 165 -3.51 -24.09 -11.32
N PRO A 166 -3.53 -23.91 -12.66
CA PRO A 166 -3.81 -22.60 -13.24
C PRO A 166 -5.19 -22.12 -12.78
N ASN A 167 -5.31 -20.81 -12.60
CA ASN A 167 -6.49 -20.19 -12.00
C ASN A 167 -6.92 -18.91 -12.70
N ALA A 168 -6.24 -18.54 -13.79
CA ALA A 168 -6.52 -17.34 -14.53
C ALA A 168 -6.17 -17.49 -16.00
N GLU A 169 -6.91 -16.74 -16.80
CA GLU A 169 -6.63 -16.46 -18.19
C GLU A 169 -5.86 -15.13 -18.26
N MET A 170 -4.92 -15.05 -19.19
CA MET A 170 -4.13 -13.85 -19.41
C MET A 170 -4.73 -13.04 -20.55
N CYS A 171 -4.91 -11.73 -20.36
CA CYS A 171 -5.49 -10.86 -21.38
C CYS A 171 -4.38 -10.17 -22.20
N TYR A 172 -3.52 -9.40 -21.54
CA TYR A 172 -2.41 -8.70 -22.19
C TYR A 172 -1.31 -8.32 -21.20
N THR A 173 -0.13 -8.03 -21.74
CA THR A 173 1.00 -7.45 -21.00
C THR A 173 1.42 -6.15 -21.64
N ASP A 174 1.60 -5.09 -20.84
CA ASP A 174 2.19 -3.84 -21.30
C ASP A 174 3.66 -3.77 -20.85
N ILE A 175 4.56 -3.92 -21.83
CA ILE A 175 6.01 -4.00 -21.60
C ILE A 175 6.57 -2.65 -21.17
N GLU A 176 5.86 -1.54 -21.40
CA GLU A 176 6.31 -0.21 -20.99
C GLU A 176 6.55 -0.12 -19.47
N TYR A 177 5.69 -0.78 -18.67
CA TYR A 177 5.80 -0.81 -17.22
C TYR A 177 6.84 -1.84 -16.73
N SER A 178 7.03 -2.95 -17.45
CA SER A 178 8.00 -4.01 -17.14
C SER A 178 9.32 -3.91 -17.91
N ARG A 179 9.64 -2.74 -18.51
CA ARG A 179 10.78 -2.54 -19.44
C ARG A 179 12.12 -3.08 -18.97
N TYR A 180 12.36 -3.04 -17.66
CA TYR A 180 13.61 -3.51 -17.06
C TYR A 180 13.68 -5.04 -16.99
N SER A 181 12.54 -5.69 -16.76
CA SER A 181 12.42 -7.14 -16.74
C SER A 181 12.39 -7.72 -18.16
N ALA A 182 11.74 -7.02 -19.09
CA ALA A 182 11.69 -7.42 -20.50
C ALA A 182 12.97 -7.09 -21.28
N HIS A 183 13.81 -6.19 -20.79
CA HIS A 183 14.92 -5.57 -21.53
C HIS A 183 14.50 -4.92 -22.87
N VAL A 184 13.23 -4.50 -22.97
CA VAL A 184 12.64 -3.86 -24.15
C VAL A 184 11.99 -2.55 -23.72
N ARG A 185 12.19 -1.48 -24.50
CA ARG A 185 11.77 -0.12 -24.10
C ARG A 185 10.24 0.05 -24.05
N LYS A 186 9.53 -0.50 -25.03
CA LYS A 186 8.07 -0.45 -25.19
C LYS A 186 7.62 -1.63 -26.02
N GLY A 187 6.37 -2.04 -25.83
CA GLY A 187 5.73 -3.12 -26.57
C GLY A 187 4.58 -3.67 -25.74
N PHE A 188 3.86 -4.62 -26.30
CA PHE A 188 2.83 -5.35 -25.58
C PHE A 188 2.65 -6.73 -26.19
N SER A 189 2.14 -7.66 -25.40
CA SER A 189 1.65 -8.96 -25.88
C SER A 189 0.15 -9.02 -25.63
N VAL A 190 -0.59 -9.49 -26.63
CA VAL A 190 -2.03 -9.78 -26.50
C VAL A 190 -2.18 -11.28 -26.53
N TYR A 191 -3.02 -11.80 -25.65
CA TYR A 191 -3.35 -13.21 -25.56
C TYR A 191 -4.83 -13.36 -25.92
N GLY A 192 -5.15 -14.42 -26.65
CA GLY A 192 -6.50 -14.66 -27.12
C GLY A 192 -7.37 -15.15 -25.97
N GLU A 193 -8.61 -14.66 -25.90
CA GLU A 193 -9.58 -15.21 -24.96
C GLU A 193 -10.08 -16.56 -25.48
N ASP A 194 -9.84 -17.62 -24.72
CA ASP A 194 -10.32 -18.98 -24.99
C ASP A 194 -11.14 -19.58 -23.84
N GLY A 195 -11.27 -18.82 -22.73
CA GLY A 195 -12.05 -19.21 -21.56
C GLY A 195 -11.40 -20.34 -20.76
N THR A 196 -10.10 -20.56 -20.92
CA THR A 196 -9.33 -21.55 -20.16
C THR A 196 -8.28 -20.87 -19.28
N ASP A 197 -8.13 -21.40 -18.07
CA ASP A 197 -7.09 -20.94 -17.16
C ASP A 197 -5.74 -21.51 -17.60
N ASP A 198 -4.85 -20.62 -18.05
CA ASP A 198 -3.51 -20.96 -18.57
C ASP A 198 -2.39 -20.68 -17.58
N VAL A 199 -2.60 -19.70 -16.70
CA VAL A 199 -1.58 -19.19 -15.80
C VAL A 199 -1.99 -19.37 -14.35
N MET A 200 -1.00 -19.58 -13.49
CA MET A 200 -1.20 -19.52 -12.04
C MET A 200 -0.76 -18.16 -11.55
N CYS A 201 -1.72 -17.30 -11.21
CA CYS A 201 -1.48 -15.99 -10.62
C CYS A 201 -1.86 -15.99 -9.13
N HIS A 202 -0.92 -15.52 -8.31
CA HIS A 202 -1.06 -15.47 -6.86
C HIS A 202 -0.47 -14.16 -6.36
N GLY A 203 -1.24 -13.38 -5.60
CA GLY A 203 -0.75 -12.13 -5.06
C GLY A 203 -1.21 -11.88 -3.64
N PHE A 204 -0.87 -10.68 -3.20
CA PHE A 204 -1.12 -10.16 -1.87
C PHE A 204 -1.28 -8.64 -1.98
N ALA A 205 -2.03 -8.10 -1.05
CA ALA A 205 -2.24 -6.67 -0.92
C ALA A 205 -2.00 -6.23 0.53
N TRP A 206 -1.70 -4.96 0.70
CA TRP A 206 -1.48 -4.31 1.98
C TRP A 206 -1.97 -2.87 1.89
N GLY A 207 -2.24 -2.27 3.05
CA GLY A 207 -2.63 -0.88 3.17
C GLY A 207 -1.58 0.05 2.58
N THR A 208 -2.05 1.08 1.87
CA THR A 208 -1.20 2.15 1.33
C THR A 208 -0.62 3.04 2.43
N ASP A 209 -1.14 2.92 3.65
CA ASP A 209 -0.54 3.49 4.84
C ASP A 209 0.75 2.73 5.21
N HIS A 210 1.91 3.29 4.84
CA HIS A 210 3.22 2.69 5.10
C HIS A 210 3.55 2.44 6.58
N GLY A 211 2.74 2.97 7.51
CA GLY A 211 2.86 2.70 8.93
C GLY A 211 2.27 1.37 9.39
N SER A 212 1.43 0.73 8.58
CA SER A 212 0.66 -0.43 9.02
C SER A 212 1.47 -1.73 9.09
N VAL A 213 1.05 -2.66 9.95
CA VAL A 213 1.68 -3.97 10.12
C VAL A 213 1.59 -4.79 8.82
N ASP A 214 0.48 -4.72 8.11
CA ASP A 214 0.33 -5.42 6.83
C ASP A 214 1.29 -4.88 5.75
N ALA A 215 1.55 -3.58 5.72
CA ALA A 215 2.58 -2.99 4.86
C ALA A 215 3.99 -3.48 5.25
N ALA A 216 4.27 -3.57 6.54
CA ALA A 216 5.54 -4.11 7.05
C ALA A 216 5.74 -5.59 6.69
N LEU A 217 4.67 -6.37 6.63
CA LEU A 217 4.69 -7.81 6.32
C LEU A 217 4.63 -8.12 4.81
N ALA A 218 4.59 -7.12 3.93
CA ALA A 218 4.58 -7.31 2.48
C ALA A 218 5.77 -8.16 1.98
N GLY A 219 6.95 -8.04 2.60
CA GLY A 219 8.11 -8.88 2.30
C GLY A 219 7.91 -10.36 2.70
N ASN A 220 7.27 -10.61 3.84
CA ASN A 220 6.91 -11.96 4.29
C ASN A 220 5.88 -12.59 3.35
N ALA A 221 4.86 -11.82 2.95
CA ALA A 221 3.85 -12.27 1.99
C ALA A 221 4.47 -12.63 0.64
N LEU A 222 5.37 -11.80 0.10
CA LEU A 222 6.11 -12.10 -1.11
C LEU A 222 6.93 -13.40 -1.01
N PHE A 223 7.64 -13.61 0.10
CA PHE A 223 8.42 -14.84 0.33
C PHE A 223 7.51 -16.07 0.38
N LYS A 224 6.39 -15.98 1.08
CA LYS A 224 5.42 -17.07 1.17
C LYS A 224 4.85 -17.43 -0.19
N ILE A 225 4.43 -16.43 -0.97
CA ILE A 225 3.74 -16.63 -2.23
C ILE A 225 4.75 -17.06 -3.31
N GLY A 226 5.67 -16.16 -3.66
CA GLY A 226 6.57 -16.35 -4.79
C GLY A 226 7.55 -17.51 -4.59
N PHE A 227 8.06 -17.71 -3.36
CA PHE A 227 9.08 -18.72 -3.09
C PHE A 227 8.52 -19.99 -2.46
N MET A 228 7.85 -19.91 -1.32
CA MET A 228 7.46 -21.13 -0.59
C MET A 228 6.29 -21.88 -1.21
N SER A 229 5.21 -21.16 -1.52
CA SER A 229 3.96 -21.74 -2.03
C SER A 229 4.17 -22.19 -3.47
N ASP A 230 4.45 -21.24 -4.36
CA ASP A 230 4.38 -21.52 -5.79
C ASP A 230 5.66 -22.16 -6.30
N PHE A 231 6.83 -21.59 -6.02
CA PHE A 231 8.10 -22.16 -6.50
C PHE A 231 8.48 -23.49 -5.81
N TYR A 232 8.56 -23.51 -4.48
CA TYR A 232 9.08 -24.67 -3.74
C TYR A 232 8.04 -25.79 -3.61
N THR A 233 6.80 -25.47 -3.22
CA THR A 233 5.76 -26.48 -2.94
C THR A 233 5.04 -26.93 -4.22
N SER A 234 4.49 -25.98 -4.98
CA SER A 234 3.76 -26.29 -6.22
C SER A 234 4.70 -26.57 -7.41
N GLY A 235 5.98 -26.23 -7.30
CA GLY A 235 6.94 -26.43 -8.38
C GLY A 235 6.73 -25.50 -9.58
N ASN A 236 5.93 -24.43 -9.41
CA ASN A 236 5.68 -23.44 -10.45
C ASN A 236 6.98 -22.72 -10.78
N ILE A 237 7.30 -22.69 -12.07
CA ILE A 237 8.52 -22.06 -12.60
C ILE A 237 8.14 -21.23 -13.81
N GLU A 238 9.06 -20.36 -14.21
CA GLU A 238 8.96 -19.50 -15.38
C GLU A 238 7.88 -18.42 -15.29
N GLN A 239 8.33 -17.19 -15.56
CA GLN A 239 7.50 -16.01 -15.64
C GLN A 239 6.76 -15.92 -16.97
N VAL A 240 5.70 -15.12 -17.00
CA VAL A 240 5.08 -14.68 -18.25
C VAL A 240 6.12 -13.95 -19.11
N PRO A 241 6.20 -14.21 -20.44
CA PRO A 241 7.12 -13.52 -21.33
C PRO A 241 7.02 -12.00 -21.21
N ALA A 242 8.17 -11.34 -21.08
CA ALA A 242 8.32 -9.88 -20.93
C ALA A 242 7.74 -9.27 -19.64
N VAL A 243 7.50 -10.08 -18.61
CA VAL A 243 7.01 -9.63 -17.29
C VAL A 243 7.90 -10.23 -16.20
N PRO A 244 8.13 -9.56 -15.05
CA PRO A 244 8.80 -10.23 -13.93
C PRO A 244 7.97 -11.40 -13.40
N LEU A 245 8.64 -12.37 -12.76
CA LEU A 245 7.98 -13.49 -12.09
C LEU A 245 7.00 -13.03 -11.00
N CYS A 246 7.46 -12.07 -10.21
CA CYS A 246 6.69 -11.36 -9.20
C CYS A 246 6.98 -9.87 -9.33
N GLY A 247 5.95 -9.05 -9.21
CA GLY A 247 6.09 -7.61 -9.30
C GLY A 247 4.90 -6.88 -8.67
N CYS A 248 5.05 -5.57 -8.51
CA CYS A 248 3.92 -4.69 -8.26
C CYS A 248 2.84 -4.90 -9.33
N ILE A 249 1.57 -4.77 -8.95
CA ILE A 249 0.43 -5.10 -9.83
C ILE A 249 0.43 -4.34 -11.17
N ASP A 250 0.99 -3.13 -11.19
CA ASP A 250 1.12 -2.27 -12.38
C ASP A 250 2.08 -2.84 -13.44
N ARG A 251 3.01 -3.70 -13.02
CA ARG A 251 4.01 -4.35 -13.87
C ARG A 251 3.67 -5.77 -14.23
N MET A 252 2.63 -6.36 -13.64
CA MET A 252 2.20 -7.74 -13.86
C MET A 252 1.20 -7.82 -15.03
N PRO A 253 0.91 -8.99 -15.64
CA PRO A 253 -0.10 -9.09 -16.70
C PRO A 253 -1.50 -8.66 -16.22
N VAL A 254 -2.35 -8.26 -17.16
CA VAL A 254 -3.80 -8.21 -16.91
C VAL A 254 -4.37 -9.62 -17.05
N VAL A 255 -5.12 -10.05 -16.05
CA VAL A 255 -5.60 -11.43 -15.92
C VAL A 255 -7.06 -11.46 -15.46
N THR A 256 -7.74 -12.58 -15.63
CA THR A 256 -9.14 -12.74 -15.17
C THR A 256 -9.24 -12.95 -13.67
N ASN A 257 -8.22 -13.53 -13.04
CA ASN A 257 -8.24 -13.87 -11.61
C ASN A 257 -6.81 -13.90 -11.03
N ALA A 258 -6.72 -13.81 -9.70
CA ALA A 258 -5.50 -14.10 -8.97
C ALA A 258 -5.85 -14.61 -7.58
N LYS A 259 -5.23 -15.71 -7.17
CA LYS A 259 -5.33 -16.22 -5.80
C LYS A 259 -4.77 -15.17 -4.84
N CYS A 260 -5.28 -15.12 -3.61
CA CYS A 260 -4.76 -14.27 -2.56
C CYS A 260 -4.12 -15.08 -1.43
N SER A 261 -3.06 -14.55 -0.84
CA SER A 261 -2.60 -14.94 0.50
C SER A 261 -2.05 -13.71 1.23
N ASN A 262 -2.09 -13.74 2.55
CA ASN A 262 -1.66 -12.64 3.40
C ASN A 262 -0.75 -13.14 4.53
N ALA A 263 0.13 -12.25 5.00
CA ALA A 263 0.94 -12.48 6.18
C ALA A 263 0.32 -11.71 7.36
N VAL A 264 0.22 -12.36 8.52
CA VAL A 264 -0.41 -11.83 9.72
C VAL A 264 0.52 -12.00 10.91
N ALA A 265 0.82 -10.92 11.63
CA ALA A 265 1.53 -10.99 12.90
C ALA A 265 0.53 -11.15 14.05
N THR A 266 0.38 -12.37 14.56
CA THR A 266 -0.63 -12.66 15.59
C THR A 266 -0.11 -12.23 16.96
N GLY A 267 -0.91 -11.44 17.68
CA GLY A 267 -0.57 -10.95 19.02
C GLY A 267 0.63 -10.01 19.04
N SER A 268 0.95 -9.37 17.90
CA SER A 268 1.99 -8.35 17.86
C SER A 268 1.53 -7.05 18.51
N THR A 269 2.49 -6.26 18.97
CA THR A 269 2.23 -4.95 19.57
C THR A 269 3.19 -3.93 19.01
N VAL A 270 2.69 -2.72 18.76
CA VAL A 270 3.47 -1.53 18.44
C VAL A 270 3.31 -0.53 19.56
N VAL A 271 4.43 -0.11 20.14
CA VAL A 271 4.45 0.98 21.12
C VAL A 271 4.90 2.24 20.40
N PHE A 272 4.07 3.28 20.42
CA PHE A 272 4.34 4.60 19.84
C PHE A 272 4.50 5.61 20.96
N LYS A 273 5.61 6.34 20.98
CA LYS A 273 6.00 7.13 22.15
C LYS A 273 6.65 8.45 21.77
N TYR A 274 6.25 9.51 22.46
CA TYR A 274 6.95 10.79 22.48
C TYR A 274 7.66 10.98 23.83
N ASP A 275 8.99 11.12 23.78
CA ASP A 275 9.83 11.37 24.95
C ASP A 275 10.15 12.86 25.08
N THR A 276 9.71 13.48 26.18
CA THR A 276 9.86 14.92 26.40
C THR A 276 11.30 15.36 26.69
N ALA A 277 12.13 14.46 27.22
CA ALA A 277 13.52 14.76 27.54
C ALA A 277 14.39 14.75 26.28
N LEU A 278 14.10 13.85 25.35
CA LEU A 278 14.78 13.75 24.06
C LEU A 278 14.14 14.62 22.97
N LYS A 279 12.90 15.07 23.20
CA LYS A 279 12.03 15.69 22.17
C LYS A 279 12.00 14.83 20.92
N ASP A 280 11.83 13.52 21.12
CA ASP A 280 11.96 12.52 20.08
C ASP A 280 10.74 11.61 20.07
N LEU A 281 10.37 11.20 18.86
CA LEU A 281 9.23 10.35 18.59
C LEU A 281 9.75 8.99 18.12
N THR A 282 9.36 7.94 18.82
CA THR A 282 9.85 6.59 18.58
C THR A 282 8.70 5.62 18.47
N ALA A 283 8.88 4.57 17.69
CA ALA A 283 8.02 3.42 17.73
C ALA A 283 8.83 2.12 17.78
N SER A 284 8.30 1.13 18.48
CA SER A 284 8.92 -0.19 18.60
C SER A 284 7.89 -1.29 18.39
N PHE A 285 8.25 -2.28 17.59
CA PHE A 285 7.41 -3.44 17.29
C PHE A 285 7.87 -4.67 18.08
N THR A 286 6.91 -5.41 18.63
CA THR A 286 7.17 -6.70 19.28
C THR A 286 6.25 -7.75 18.67
N LEU A 287 6.82 -8.83 18.13
CA LEU A 287 6.06 -9.99 17.67
C LEU A 287 5.46 -10.75 18.86
N GLY A 288 4.23 -11.24 18.69
CA GLY A 288 3.59 -12.14 19.64
C GLY A 288 4.23 -13.54 19.64
N GLU A 289 3.80 -14.39 20.59
CA GLU A 289 4.34 -15.75 20.76
C GLU A 289 4.14 -16.64 19.51
N ASP A 290 3.05 -16.41 18.77
CA ASP A 290 2.71 -17.15 17.54
C ASP A 290 3.49 -16.67 16.30
N GLY A 291 4.22 -15.56 16.41
CA GLY A 291 5.00 -14.98 15.32
C GLY A 291 4.15 -14.57 14.11
N ILE A 292 4.70 -14.78 12.91
CA ILE A 292 4.06 -14.46 11.63
C ILE A 292 3.43 -15.72 11.05
N THR A 293 2.13 -15.65 10.82
CA THR A 293 1.32 -16.70 10.21
C THR A 293 0.87 -16.28 8.80
N TYR A 294 0.38 -17.24 8.02
CA TYR A 294 -0.04 -17.01 6.64
C TYR A 294 -1.47 -17.50 6.43
N GLY A 295 -2.32 -16.62 5.91
CA GLY A 295 -3.70 -16.92 5.52
C GLY A 295 -3.87 -16.91 4.00
N ASP A 296 -5.05 -17.33 3.55
CA ASP A 296 -5.50 -17.32 2.16
C ASP A 296 -6.49 -16.16 1.89
N CYS A 297 -6.32 -15.04 2.60
CA CYS A 297 -7.21 -13.88 2.54
C CYS A 297 -8.69 -14.25 2.79
N GLY A 298 -8.96 -15.23 3.65
CA GLY A 298 -10.34 -15.68 3.93
C GLY A 298 -10.99 -16.48 2.79
N GLY A 299 -10.19 -16.97 1.84
CA GLY A 299 -10.67 -17.69 0.65
C GLY A 299 -11.05 -16.78 -0.52
N GLU A 300 -10.83 -15.47 -0.40
CA GLU A 300 -11.09 -14.47 -1.44
C GLU A 300 -9.98 -14.46 -2.51
N ASN A 301 -10.31 -13.96 -3.71
CA ASN A 301 -9.30 -13.63 -4.71
C ASN A 301 -8.63 -12.29 -4.35
N LEU A 302 -7.57 -11.93 -5.08
CA LEU A 302 -6.79 -10.73 -4.77
C LEU A 302 -7.60 -9.43 -4.91
N ILE A 303 -8.51 -9.34 -5.89
CA ILE A 303 -9.30 -8.11 -6.08
C ILE A 303 -10.37 -7.96 -4.99
N ASP A 304 -11.00 -9.04 -4.57
CA ASP A 304 -11.99 -9.05 -3.49
C ASP A 304 -11.33 -8.69 -2.16
N HIS A 305 -10.17 -9.27 -1.86
CA HIS A 305 -9.39 -8.89 -0.68
C HIS A 305 -8.98 -7.41 -0.70
N TYR A 306 -8.58 -6.89 -1.87
CA TYR A 306 -8.23 -5.47 -2.02
C TYR A 306 -9.42 -4.54 -1.76
N LYS A 307 -10.64 -4.94 -2.18
CA LYS A 307 -11.87 -4.21 -1.87
C LYS A 307 -12.18 -4.22 -0.38
N THR A 308 -11.90 -5.33 0.32
CA THR A 308 -12.00 -5.39 1.79
C THR A 308 -11.04 -4.39 2.45
N LEU A 309 -9.78 -4.32 1.99
CA LEU A 309 -8.83 -3.31 2.48
C LEU A 309 -9.31 -1.87 2.25
N ALA A 310 -9.94 -1.59 1.11
CA ALA A 310 -10.51 -0.28 0.83
C ALA A 310 -11.71 0.03 1.74
N ALA A 311 -12.59 -0.96 1.98
CA ALA A 311 -13.70 -0.82 2.93
C ALA A 311 -13.23 -0.55 4.36
N ASP A 312 -12.05 -1.09 4.72
CA ASP A 312 -11.37 -0.85 6.00
C ASP A 312 -10.55 0.46 6.02
N GLY A 313 -10.65 1.30 4.98
CA GLY A 313 -9.94 2.59 4.91
C GLY A 313 -8.44 2.51 4.61
N LYS A 314 -7.93 1.32 4.26
CA LYS A 314 -6.50 1.08 4.01
C LYS A 314 -6.08 1.32 2.55
N ALA A 315 -7.04 1.47 1.64
CA ALA A 315 -6.84 1.79 0.23
C ALA A 315 -7.93 2.74 -0.26
N ASP A 316 -7.64 3.54 -1.29
CA ASP A 316 -8.60 4.49 -1.87
C ASP A 316 -9.39 3.91 -3.05
N ASP A 317 -10.53 4.53 -3.36
CA ASP A 317 -11.42 4.10 -4.46
C ASP A 317 -10.75 4.13 -5.84
N VAL A 318 -9.77 5.03 -6.04
CA VAL A 318 -9.03 5.14 -7.31
C VAL A 318 -8.13 3.93 -7.48
N ALA A 319 -7.49 3.48 -6.41
CA ALA A 319 -6.66 2.30 -6.36
C ALA A 319 -7.49 1.02 -6.55
N VAL A 320 -8.71 0.96 -6.01
CA VAL A 320 -9.66 -0.14 -6.31
C VAL A 320 -9.98 -0.19 -7.80
N ALA A 321 -10.37 0.93 -8.41
CA ALA A 321 -10.67 0.97 -9.84
C ALA A 321 -9.44 0.59 -10.69
N TYR A 322 -8.24 0.98 -10.25
CA TYR A 322 -7.01 0.54 -10.89
C TYR A 322 -6.82 -0.97 -10.78
N MET A 323 -7.02 -1.57 -9.60
CA MET A 323 -6.95 -3.02 -9.40
C MET A 323 -7.95 -3.79 -10.26
N GLU A 324 -9.19 -3.30 -10.40
CA GLU A 324 -10.20 -3.89 -11.29
C GLU A 324 -9.79 -3.83 -12.77
N SER A 325 -8.97 -2.85 -13.16
CA SER A 325 -8.39 -2.81 -14.51
C SER A 325 -7.26 -3.83 -14.72
N ARG A 326 -6.68 -4.38 -13.64
CA ARG A 326 -5.62 -5.39 -13.68
C ARG A 326 -6.17 -6.81 -13.55
N ILE A 327 -7.22 -7.00 -12.74
CA ILE A 327 -7.89 -8.27 -12.52
C ILE A 327 -9.34 -8.13 -12.96
N VAL A 328 -9.63 -8.54 -14.19
CA VAL A 328 -10.82 -8.11 -14.93
C VAL A 328 -12.03 -9.04 -14.77
N GLY A 329 -11.87 -10.13 -14.02
CA GLY A 329 -12.90 -11.15 -13.87
C GLY A 329 -13.06 -12.05 -15.09
N GLU A 330 -13.84 -13.12 -14.91
CA GLU A 330 -14.17 -14.08 -15.97
C GLU A 330 -14.90 -13.37 -17.14
N GLY A 331 -14.44 -13.62 -18.37
CA GLY A 331 -14.98 -12.97 -19.58
C GLY A 331 -14.59 -11.49 -19.76
N GLY A 332 -13.72 -10.96 -18.90
CA GLY A 332 -13.28 -9.56 -18.94
C GLY A 332 -12.19 -9.27 -19.98
N CYS A 333 -11.49 -10.29 -20.50
CA CYS A 333 -10.30 -10.10 -21.32
C CYS A 333 -10.56 -9.37 -22.64
N SER A 334 -11.62 -9.70 -23.38
CA SER A 334 -11.97 -9.04 -24.64
C SER A 334 -12.21 -7.54 -24.47
N ALA A 335 -12.97 -7.14 -23.44
CA ALA A 335 -13.24 -5.73 -23.14
C ALA A 335 -11.96 -4.98 -22.72
N ALA A 336 -11.18 -5.57 -21.81
CA ALA A 336 -9.94 -4.98 -21.33
C ALA A 336 -8.89 -4.81 -22.44
N THR A 337 -8.74 -5.81 -23.30
CA THR A 337 -7.82 -5.78 -24.45
C THR A 337 -8.27 -4.75 -25.47
N SER A 338 -9.56 -4.67 -25.78
CA SER A 338 -10.09 -3.68 -26.73
C SER A 338 -9.86 -2.24 -26.24
N ALA A 339 -10.10 -1.98 -24.96
CA ALA A 339 -9.85 -0.68 -24.34
C ALA A 339 -8.35 -0.33 -24.36
N PHE A 340 -7.49 -1.30 -24.02
CA PHE A 340 -6.04 -1.14 -24.06
C PHE A 340 -5.54 -0.78 -25.46
N LEU A 341 -5.93 -1.56 -26.48
CA LEU A 341 -5.53 -1.30 -27.86
C LEU A 341 -6.05 0.05 -28.35
N GLY A 342 -7.31 0.39 -28.03
CA GLY A 342 -7.87 1.72 -28.33
C GLY A 342 -7.00 2.85 -27.80
N SER A 343 -6.58 2.77 -26.54
CA SER A 343 -5.72 3.79 -25.91
C SER A 343 -4.33 3.94 -26.56
N LYS A 344 -3.79 2.87 -27.17
CA LYS A 344 -2.50 2.92 -27.85
C LYS A 344 -2.60 3.54 -29.25
N TYR A 345 -3.73 3.36 -29.94
CA TYR A 345 -3.92 3.85 -31.31
C TYR A 345 -4.63 5.21 -31.41
N GLU A 346 -5.35 5.66 -30.38
CA GLU A 346 -5.94 7.01 -30.33
C GLU A 346 -4.88 8.12 -30.16
N LEU A 347 -3.63 7.78 -29.83
CA LEU A 347 -2.52 8.72 -29.68
C LEU A 347 -1.68 8.92 -30.96
N GLU A 348 -2.00 8.27 -32.08
CA GLU A 348 -1.24 8.39 -33.34
C GLU A 348 -1.92 9.24 -34.44
N PHE A 349 -3.09 9.84 -34.18
CA PHE A 349 -3.82 10.68 -35.16
C PHE A 349 -4.19 12.10 -34.65
N ALA A 350 -3.43 12.67 -33.71
CA ALA A 350 -3.54 14.08 -33.33
C ALA A 350 -2.34 14.91 -33.81
#